data_AF-A0A3N2C8A8-F1
#
_entry.id   AF-A0A3N2C8A8-F1
#
_cell.length_a   1.000
_cell.length_b   1.000
_cell.length_c   1.000
_cell.angle_alpha   90.00
_cell.angle_beta   90.00
_cell.angle_gamma   90.00
#
_symmetry.space_group_name_H-M   'P 1'
#
loop_
_entity.id
_entity.type
_entity.pdbx_description
1 polymer ?
#
loop_
_entity_poly.entity_id
_entity_poly.type
_entity_poly.pdbx_seq_one_letter_code
_entity_poly.pdbx_strand_id
1 'polypeptide(L)'
;MTRFLGVDLAWGEGTGSRAANESGLVCIDETGTVIEAGWAVGIDAVVAWIVTTASPGSVIAVDAPLLVQNETGMRLCEREVGQRYGRWQVSAYPSNLGLPALGGVALFTALEAAGFQYFDGLSTPAADAVVFFEAYPHTTLVGAEEFGYPDARPRYKRLDPGLPVTERRRRRAEVCDDLVSRLQALSSATPPLDLDTHPVTALLSAEPSPLKESAHKHREDLIDAAICAWTASAWSRWGLERFQVLGASDAPDDRGRVPTLLAMARPEQRADPHIPVSAYSTSVSRQSSPPSTGCITKPPTTDHDLDEGHMKKKAYAQDDAPEGSNTIEFVPGGAANADASPAASTRAPSPAPTTVELLRSATWHLEHARVVGHPDDVEFEAARSALAEAVFDLEHVQYGETTRG
;
A
#
# COMPACT_ATOMS: atom_id res chain seq x y z
N MET A 1 12.36 23.39 -4.99
CA MET A 1 11.58 22.61 -4.02
C MET A 1 11.52 21.20 -4.53
N THR A 2 12.01 20.27 -3.74
CA THR A 2 11.97 18.84 -4.04
C THR A 2 10.57 18.35 -3.70
N ARG A 3 9.96 17.59 -4.60
CA ARG A 3 8.62 17.04 -4.36
C ARG A 3 8.70 15.58 -3.94
N PHE A 4 7.92 15.23 -2.94
CA PHE A 4 7.77 13.87 -2.43
C PHE A 4 6.34 13.42 -2.68
N LEU A 5 6.18 12.43 -3.55
CA LEU A 5 4.86 11.94 -3.96
C LEU A 5 4.61 10.59 -3.29
N GLY A 6 3.38 10.42 -2.82
CA GLY A 6 2.87 9.17 -2.29
C GLY A 6 1.65 8.72 -3.07
N VAL A 7 1.63 7.43 -3.39
CA VAL A 7 0.56 6.79 -4.15
C VAL A 7 0.09 5.56 -3.39
N ASP A 8 -1.16 5.55 -2.95
CA ASP A 8 -1.85 4.29 -2.61
C ASP A 8 -2.55 3.79 -3.87
N LEU A 9 -1.94 2.80 -4.53
CA LEU A 9 -2.34 2.40 -5.86
C LEU A 9 -3.42 1.33 -5.79
N ALA A 10 -4.50 1.51 -6.55
CA ALA A 10 -5.39 0.42 -6.88
C ALA A 10 -4.69 -0.60 -7.79
N TRP A 11 -4.48 -1.83 -7.30
CA TRP A 11 -3.80 -2.88 -8.08
C TRP A 11 -4.63 -3.43 -9.25
N GLY A 12 -5.94 -3.20 -9.24
CA GLY A 12 -6.86 -3.67 -10.29
C GLY A 12 -7.09 -2.60 -11.36
N GLU A 13 -6.64 -2.88 -12.58
CA GLU A 13 -6.75 -1.99 -13.75
C GLU A 13 -8.18 -1.84 -14.30
N GLY A 14 -9.13 -2.61 -13.78
CA GLY A 14 -10.47 -2.73 -14.35
C GLY A 14 -10.49 -3.64 -15.58
N THR A 15 -11.68 -3.84 -16.15
CA THR A 15 -11.90 -4.59 -17.39
C THR A 15 -12.98 -3.88 -18.21
N GLY A 16 -13.23 -4.31 -19.45
CA GLY A 16 -14.34 -3.78 -20.24
C GLY A 16 -15.72 -3.88 -19.57
N SER A 17 -15.87 -4.71 -18.53
CA SER A 17 -17.10 -4.89 -17.75
C SER A 17 -17.01 -4.40 -16.30
N ARG A 18 -15.86 -3.90 -15.85
CA ARG A 18 -15.64 -3.44 -14.47
C ARG A 18 -14.78 -2.18 -14.48
N ALA A 19 -15.28 -1.11 -13.84
CA ALA A 19 -14.48 0.10 -13.66
C ALA A 19 -13.17 -0.19 -12.89
N ALA A 20 -12.11 0.52 -13.25
CA ALA A 20 -10.90 0.55 -12.45
C ALA A 20 -11.22 1.08 -11.04
N ASN A 21 -10.43 0.65 -10.06
CA ASN A 21 -10.59 1.17 -8.71
C ASN A 21 -9.88 2.54 -8.58
N GLU A 22 -10.24 3.25 -7.52
CA GLU A 22 -9.65 4.53 -7.14
C GLU A 22 -8.30 4.35 -6.45
N SER A 23 -7.38 5.30 -6.64
CA SER A 23 -6.07 5.39 -5.98
C SER A 23 -5.97 6.73 -5.24
N GLY A 24 -5.38 6.74 -4.06
CA GLY A 24 -5.09 7.96 -3.31
C GLY A 24 -3.76 8.57 -3.73
N LEU A 25 -3.68 9.90 -3.75
CA LEU A 25 -2.53 10.66 -4.25
C LEU A 25 -2.22 11.83 -3.33
N VAL A 26 -0.97 11.97 -2.90
CA VAL A 26 -0.49 13.10 -2.09
C VAL A 26 0.89 13.52 -2.56
N CYS A 27 1.11 14.83 -2.74
CA CYS A 27 2.41 15.42 -3.00
C CYS A 27 2.73 16.43 -1.90
N ILE A 28 3.92 16.31 -1.31
CA ILE A 28 4.45 17.26 -0.32
C ILE A 28 5.79 17.84 -0.78
N ASP A 29 6.16 19.00 -0.23
CA ASP A 29 7.51 19.57 -0.41
C ASP A 29 8.44 19.26 0.77
N GLU A 30 9.69 19.74 0.70
CA GLU A 30 10.69 19.58 1.76
C GLU A 30 10.34 20.24 3.11
N THR A 31 9.34 21.13 3.14
CA THR A 31 8.85 21.78 4.36
C THR A 31 7.70 21.02 5.00
N GLY A 32 7.25 19.93 4.39
CA GLY A 32 6.10 19.15 4.84
C GLY A 32 4.76 19.72 4.41
N THR A 33 4.75 20.77 3.58
CA THR A 33 3.53 21.36 3.03
C THR A 33 2.95 20.40 2.00
N VAL A 34 1.67 20.03 2.16
CA VAL A 34 0.91 19.32 1.11
C VAL A 34 0.61 20.29 -0.03
N ILE A 35 1.15 20.00 -1.20
CA ILE A 35 1.05 20.82 -2.42
C ILE A 35 -0.19 20.41 -3.22
N GLU A 36 -0.41 19.11 -3.38
CA GLU A 36 -1.51 18.52 -4.14
C GLU A 36 -1.97 17.26 -3.41
N ALA A 37 -3.28 17.04 -3.34
CA ALA A 37 -3.83 15.80 -2.81
C ALA A 37 -5.22 15.50 -3.41
N GLY A 38 -5.51 14.22 -3.59
CA GLY A 38 -6.79 13.78 -4.14
C GLY A 38 -6.78 12.31 -4.52
N TRP A 39 -7.60 11.98 -5.51
CA TRP A 39 -7.79 10.62 -5.99
C TRP A 39 -7.79 10.57 -7.52
N ALA A 40 -7.41 9.42 -8.06
CA ALA A 40 -7.51 9.13 -9.49
C ALA A 40 -8.03 7.71 -9.72
N VAL A 41 -8.78 7.53 -10.81
CA VAL A 41 -9.33 6.22 -11.19
C VAL A 41 -8.58 5.69 -12.40
N GLY A 42 -7.94 4.53 -12.24
CA GLY A 42 -7.15 3.86 -13.28
C GLY A 42 -5.70 4.36 -13.40
N ILE A 43 -4.84 3.50 -13.95
CA ILE A 43 -3.39 3.72 -14.02
C ILE A 43 -3.03 4.94 -14.86
N ASP A 44 -3.70 5.16 -15.99
CA ASP A 44 -3.41 6.32 -16.86
C ASP A 44 -3.61 7.66 -16.14
N ALA A 45 -4.65 7.77 -15.31
CA ALA A 45 -4.92 8.97 -14.54
C ALA A 45 -3.87 9.18 -13.44
N VAL A 46 -3.41 8.11 -12.79
CA VAL A 46 -2.31 8.14 -11.82
C VAL A 46 -1.01 8.57 -12.48
N VAL A 47 -0.65 7.99 -13.64
CA VAL A 47 0.54 8.37 -14.43
C VAL A 47 0.48 9.84 -14.82
N ALA A 48 -0.65 10.31 -15.35
CA ALA A 48 -0.82 11.70 -15.76
C ALA A 48 -0.64 12.67 -14.57
N TRP A 49 -1.16 12.32 -13.40
CA TRP A 49 -0.98 13.11 -12.18
C TRP A 49 0.50 13.12 -11.75
N ILE A 50 1.17 11.96 -11.72
CA ILE A 50 2.59 11.86 -11.35
C ILE A 50 3.47 12.69 -12.30
N VAL A 51 3.28 12.54 -13.62
CA VAL A 51 4.09 13.25 -14.63
C VAL A 51 3.90 14.76 -14.54
N THR A 52 2.67 15.22 -14.27
CA THR A 52 2.36 16.65 -14.13
C THR A 52 2.88 17.22 -12.82
N THR A 53 2.88 16.41 -11.75
CA THR A 53 3.19 16.84 -10.39
C THR A 53 4.67 16.69 -10.07
N ALA A 54 5.41 15.77 -10.68
CA ALA A 54 6.83 15.63 -10.41
C ALA A 54 7.65 16.83 -10.93
N SER A 55 8.74 17.13 -10.23
CA SER A 55 9.80 18.05 -10.64
C SER A 55 11.16 17.36 -10.63
N PRO A 56 12.22 17.88 -11.27
CA PRO A 56 13.56 17.31 -11.15
C PRO A 56 13.96 17.03 -9.69
N GLY A 57 14.53 15.85 -9.43
CA GLY A 57 14.89 15.38 -8.09
C GLY A 57 13.73 14.83 -7.24
N SER A 58 12.50 14.73 -7.78
CA SER A 58 11.36 14.18 -7.01
C SER A 58 11.54 12.71 -6.66
N VAL A 59 11.00 12.34 -5.51
CA VAL A 59 11.00 10.96 -5.01
C VAL A 59 9.56 10.50 -4.82
N ILE A 60 9.23 9.34 -5.37
CA ILE A 60 7.86 8.82 -5.42
C ILE A 60 7.82 7.46 -4.70
N ALA A 61 7.01 7.35 -3.65
CA ALA A 61 6.74 6.09 -2.96
C ALA A 61 5.38 5.54 -3.39
N VAL A 62 5.34 4.27 -3.81
CA VAL A 62 4.12 3.63 -4.33
C VAL A 62 3.77 2.39 -3.50
N ASP A 63 2.54 2.32 -2.97
CA ASP A 63 1.99 1.13 -2.32
C ASP A 63 1.47 0.11 -3.37
N ALA A 64 2.40 -0.50 -4.09
CA ALA A 64 2.11 -1.63 -4.97
C ALA A 64 3.38 -2.40 -5.35
N PRO A 65 3.25 -3.71 -5.64
CA PRO A 65 4.29 -4.46 -6.34
C PRO A 65 4.65 -3.81 -7.68
N LEU A 66 5.88 -3.29 -7.81
CA LEU A 66 6.32 -2.57 -9.02
C LEU A 66 7.06 -3.48 -10.00
N LEU A 67 8.06 -4.20 -9.51
CA LEU A 67 8.84 -5.15 -10.30
C LEU A 67 8.49 -6.57 -9.82
N VAL A 68 7.79 -7.32 -10.68
CA VAL A 68 7.32 -8.68 -10.43
C VAL A 68 7.80 -9.58 -11.56
N GLN A 69 8.59 -10.60 -11.22
CA GLN A 69 9.23 -11.49 -12.20
C GLN A 69 8.91 -12.97 -11.97
N ASN A 70 8.51 -13.32 -10.75
CA ASN A 70 8.19 -14.69 -10.38
C ASN A 70 6.84 -15.11 -11.00
N GLU A 71 6.81 -16.31 -11.59
CA GLU A 71 5.58 -16.89 -12.16
C GLU A 71 4.56 -17.24 -11.07
N THR A 72 5.04 -17.74 -9.92
CA THR A 72 4.23 -18.15 -8.78
C THR A 72 4.91 -17.79 -7.45
N GLY A 73 4.20 -17.98 -6.34
CA GLY A 73 4.74 -17.79 -5.00
C GLY A 73 4.93 -16.32 -4.64
N MET A 74 5.87 -16.09 -3.72
CA MET A 74 6.16 -14.80 -3.09
C MET A 74 7.53 -14.28 -3.55
N ARG A 75 7.73 -12.97 -3.66
CA ARG A 75 9.05 -12.34 -3.88
C ARG A 75 9.90 -12.37 -2.62
N LEU A 76 11.22 -12.16 -2.73
CA LEU A 76 12.07 -12.15 -1.54
C LEU A 76 11.72 -10.98 -0.60
N CYS A 77 11.45 -9.79 -1.14
CA CYS A 77 11.05 -8.62 -0.36
C CYS A 77 9.82 -8.91 0.52
N GLU A 78 8.79 -9.55 -0.03
CA GLU A 78 7.56 -9.94 0.67
C GLU A 78 7.82 -10.98 1.78
N ARG A 79 8.70 -11.96 1.52
CA ARG A 79 9.14 -12.91 2.56
C ARG A 79 9.84 -12.20 3.70
N GLU A 80 10.74 -11.28 3.38
CA GLU A 80 11.49 -10.52 4.37
C GLU A 80 10.59 -9.57 5.18
N VAL A 81 9.51 -9.03 4.60
CA VAL A 81 8.47 -8.32 5.36
C VAL A 81 7.92 -9.23 6.46
N GLY A 82 7.50 -10.45 6.12
CA GLY A 82 6.98 -11.40 7.10
C GLY A 82 7.99 -11.77 8.19
N GLN A 83 9.26 -11.98 7.81
CA GLN A 83 10.34 -12.35 8.73
C GLN A 83 10.71 -11.21 9.70
N ARG A 84 10.78 -9.98 9.19
CA ARG A 84 11.36 -8.84 9.91
C ARG A 84 10.30 -7.95 10.59
N TYR A 85 9.08 -7.94 10.07
CA TYR A 85 8.00 -7.10 10.58
C TYR A 85 6.81 -7.90 11.13
N GLY A 86 6.82 -9.23 11.00
CA GLY A 86 5.74 -10.11 11.46
C GLY A 86 5.43 -10.01 12.95
N ARG A 87 6.44 -9.73 13.79
CA ARG A 87 6.26 -9.45 15.23
C ARG A 87 5.27 -8.30 15.48
N TRP A 88 5.22 -7.31 14.58
CA TRP A 88 4.32 -6.16 14.64
C TRP A 88 3.04 -6.35 13.80
N GLN A 89 2.71 -7.60 13.49
CA GLN A 89 1.53 -7.99 12.69
C GLN A 89 1.54 -7.46 11.25
N VAL A 90 2.71 -7.21 10.68
CA VAL A 90 2.88 -6.78 9.28
C VAL A 90 3.30 -7.98 8.43
N SER A 91 2.61 -8.20 7.32
CA SER A 91 2.89 -9.26 6.35
C SER A 91 2.45 -8.80 4.97
N ALA A 92 3.27 -9.03 3.95
CA ALA A 92 2.90 -8.71 2.57
C ALA A 92 2.15 -9.89 1.92
N TYR A 93 1.19 -9.57 1.05
CA TYR A 93 0.59 -10.57 0.17
C TYR A 93 1.58 -10.95 -0.93
N PRO A 94 1.59 -12.22 -1.39
CA PRO A 94 2.38 -12.60 -2.54
C PRO A 94 1.96 -11.81 -3.78
N SER A 95 2.92 -11.34 -4.56
CA SER A 95 2.71 -10.94 -5.94
C SER A 95 3.49 -11.84 -6.89
N ASN A 96 2.88 -12.18 -8.02
CA ASN A 96 3.44 -13.01 -9.07
C ASN A 96 2.67 -12.79 -10.38
N LEU A 97 3.27 -13.17 -11.50
CA LEU A 97 2.70 -12.99 -12.83
C LEU A 97 1.44 -13.84 -13.08
N GLY A 98 1.15 -14.83 -12.23
CA GLY A 98 -0.08 -15.61 -12.27
C GLY A 98 -1.29 -14.93 -11.61
N LEU A 99 -1.11 -13.78 -10.96
CA LEU A 99 -2.20 -13.03 -10.30
C LEU A 99 -2.74 -11.91 -11.19
N PRO A 100 -4.05 -11.61 -11.14
CA PRO A 100 -4.69 -10.66 -12.06
C PRO A 100 -4.45 -9.18 -11.74
N ALA A 101 -3.94 -8.86 -10.54
CA ALA A 101 -3.81 -7.48 -10.05
C ALA A 101 -2.38 -6.97 -10.20
N LEU A 102 -2.01 -6.58 -11.43
CA LEU A 102 -0.66 -6.13 -11.81
C LEU A 102 -0.57 -4.61 -12.07
N GLY A 103 -1.49 -3.82 -11.53
CA GLY A 103 -1.52 -2.37 -11.76
C GLY A 103 -0.22 -1.65 -11.40
N GLY A 104 0.54 -2.14 -10.41
CA GLY A 104 1.87 -1.60 -10.09
C GLY A 104 2.93 -1.86 -11.17
N VAL A 105 2.86 -3.00 -11.87
CA VAL A 105 3.71 -3.32 -13.03
C VAL A 105 3.35 -2.45 -14.23
N ALA A 106 2.05 -2.21 -14.45
CA ALA A 106 1.57 -1.29 -15.47
C ALA A 106 2.05 0.16 -15.21
N LEU A 107 1.91 0.63 -13.95
CA LEU A 107 2.42 1.93 -13.52
C LEU A 107 3.93 2.04 -13.72
N PHE A 108 4.70 1.04 -13.28
CA PHE A 108 6.15 0.97 -13.47
C PHE A 108 6.52 1.17 -14.94
N THR A 109 5.87 0.42 -15.83
CA THR A 109 6.16 0.46 -17.27
C THR A 109 5.88 1.84 -17.86
N ALA A 110 4.76 2.45 -17.46
CA ALA A 110 4.37 3.78 -17.94
C ALA A 110 5.29 4.89 -17.41
N LEU A 111 5.73 4.83 -16.15
CA LEU A 111 6.66 5.81 -15.57
C LEU A 111 8.05 5.71 -16.20
N GLU A 112 8.55 4.50 -16.47
CA GLU A 112 9.80 4.35 -17.22
C GLU A 112 9.70 4.90 -18.63
N ALA A 113 8.59 4.67 -19.33
CA ALA A 113 8.36 5.24 -20.65
C ALA A 113 8.30 6.78 -20.62
N ALA A 114 7.91 7.37 -19.48
CA ALA A 114 7.95 8.82 -19.23
C ALA A 114 9.35 9.34 -18.82
N GLY A 115 10.35 8.47 -18.74
CA GLY A 115 11.73 8.82 -18.40
C GLY A 115 12.03 8.86 -16.89
N PHE A 116 11.14 8.32 -16.06
CA PHE A 116 11.34 8.26 -14.61
C PHE A 116 12.12 6.99 -14.27
N GLN A 117 12.92 7.04 -13.21
CA GLN A 117 13.84 5.97 -12.87
C GLN A 117 13.29 5.11 -11.72
N TYR A 118 13.14 3.81 -11.96
CA TYR A 118 12.92 2.87 -10.87
C TYR A 118 14.13 2.84 -9.93
N PHE A 119 13.87 2.93 -8.64
CA PHE A 119 14.88 2.94 -7.60
C PHE A 119 14.74 1.72 -6.69
N ASP A 120 15.74 0.85 -6.75
CA ASP A 120 15.81 -0.41 -6.02
C ASP A 120 16.50 -0.33 -4.66
N GLY A 121 16.89 0.87 -4.22
CA GLY A 121 17.62 1.06 -2.96
C GLY A 121 19.10 0.68 -3.00
N LEU A 122 19.59 0.12 -4.11
CA LEU A 122 20.97 -0.39 -4.25
C LEU A 122 21.83 0.50 -5.16
N SER A 123 21.17 1.21 -6.07
CA SER A 123 21.80 2.16 -6.98
C SER A 123 21.96 3.56 -6.35
N THR A 124 22.68 4.46 -7.02
CA THR A 124 22.74 5.89 -6.67
C THR A 124 22.20 6.69 -7.86
N PRO A 125 20.98 7.22 -7.80
CA PRO A 125 20.40 8.00 -8.89
C PRO A 125 21.12 9.34 -9.05
N ALA A 126 21.02 9.94 -10.24
CA ALA A 126 21.47 11.32 -10.45
C ALA A 126 20.65 12.29 -9.59
N ALA A 127 21.25 13.41 -9.19
CA ALA A 127 20.61 14.36 -8.26
C ALA A 127 19.31 14.98 -8.79
N ASP A 128 19.18 15.11 -10.10
CA ASP A 128 18.01 15.65 -10.80
C ASP A 128 17.05 14.57 -11.32
N ALA A 129 17.40 13.29 -11.19
CA ALA A 129 16.53 12.20 -11.60
C ALA A 129 15.23 12.19 -10.78
N VAL A 130 14.12 11.95 -11.46
CA VAL A 130 12.85 11.61 -10.79
C VAL A 130 12.84 10.12 -10.55
N VAL A 131 12.77 9.73 -9.28
CA VAL A 131 12.83 8.32 -8.88
C VAL A 131 11.53 7.85 -8.28
N PHE A 132 11.20 6.59 -8.51
CA PHE A 132 10.07 5.92 -7.87
C PHE A 132 10.46 4.56 -7.31
N PHE A 133 9.91 4.20 -6.16
CA PHE A 133 10.21 2.94 -5.47
C PHE A 133 8.95 2.31 -4.84
N GLU A 134 9.04 1.01 -4.62
CA GLU A 134 7.99 0.23 -3.94
C GLU A 134 8.07 0.46 -2.44
N ALA A 135 6.98 0.98 -1.88
CA ALA A 135 6.80 1.21 -0.47
C ALA A 135 5.68 0.31 0.06
N TYR A 136 5.65 0.12 1.38
CA TYR A 136 4.54 -0.54 2.04
C TYR A 136 4.18 0.21 3.31
N PRO A 137 3.08 0.99 3.34
CA PRO A 137 2.72 1.87 4.46
C PRO A 137 2.77 1.21 5.82
N HIS A 138 2.37 -0.07 5.92
CA HIS A 138 2.45 -0.80 7.18
C HIS A 138 3.88 -0.96 7.73
N THR A 139 4.90 -1.07 6.87
CA THR A 139 6.31 -1.07 7.32
C THR A 139 6.72 0.30 7.83
N THR A 140 6.27 1.39 7.20
CA THR A 140 6.46 2.75 7.70
C THR A 140 5.81 2.94 9.07
N LEU A 141 4.54 2.54 9.23
CA LEU A 141 3.79 2.72 10.47
C LEU A 141 4.47 2.07 11.68
N VAL A 142 5.04 0.88 11.52
CA VAL A 142 5.72 0.20 12.63
C VAL A 142 7.23 0.47 12.67
N GLY A 143 7.80 1.05 11.61
CA GLY A 143 9.22 1.36 11.46
C GLY A 143 9.60 2.78 11.89
N ALA A 144 8.65 3.72 11.86
CA ALA A 144 8.83 5.07 12.37
C ALA A 144 8.41 5.16 13.84
N GLU A 145 9.31 5.65 14.69
CA GLU A 145 9.01 5.89 16.10
C GLU A 145 7.96 6.99 16.28
N GLU A 146 7.87 7.92 15.31
CA GLU A 146 6.93 9.03 15.26
C GLU A 146 5.47 8.55 15.28
N PHE A 147 5.18 7.39 14.67
CA PHE A 147 3.85 6.82 14.69
C PHE A 147 3.52 6.11 16.00
N GLY A 148 4.52 5.79 16.85
CA GLY A 148 4.28 5.23 18.18
C GLY A 148 3.54 3.89 18.18
N TYR A 149 3.88 2.97 17.27
CA TYR A 149 3.36 1.60 17.22
C TYR A 149 4.44 0.56 17.63
N PRO A 150 4.82 0.50 18.92
CA PRO A 150 5.91 -0.35 19.39
C PRO A 150 5.57 -1.85 19.38
N ASP A 151 4.28 -2.20 19.41
CA ASP A 151 3.81 -3.58 19.58
C ASP A 151 3.15 -4.18 18.34
N ALA A 152 2.29 -3.41 17.65
CA ALA A 152 1.59 -3.87 16.45
C ALA A 152 1.14 -2.70 15.59
N ARG A 153 1.00 -2.94 14.27
CA ARG A 153 0.38 -1.98 13.34
C ARG A 153 -1.08 -1.68 13.75
N PRO A 154 -1.59 -0.48 13.43
CA PRO A 154 -3.01 -0.18 13.58
C PRO A 154 -3.85 -1.02 12.61
N ARG A 155 -5.01 -1.48 13.08
CA ARG A 155 -6.03 -2.18 12.26
C ARG A 155 -7.05 -1.20 11.69
N TYR A 156 -6.58 -0.18 10.97
CA TYR A 156 -7.46 0.82 10.34
C TYR A 156 -8.11 0.29 9.05
N LYS A 157 -7.47 -0.64 8.32
CA LYS A 157 -8.03 -1.19 7.07
C LYS A 157 -9.10 -2.27 7.26
N ARG A 158 -8.92 -3.13 8.27
CA ARG A 158 -9.69 -4.39 8.43
C ARG A 158 -10.56 -4.39 9.67
N LEU A 159 -11.75 -4.98 9.56
CA LEU A 159 -12.59 -5.28 10.70
C LEU A 159 -11.94 -6.34 11.60
N ASP A 160 -12.10 -6.18 12.91
CA ASP A 160 -11.63 -7.17 13.88
C ASP A 160 -12.68 -8.28 14.06
N PRO A 161 -12.42 -9.53 13.62
CA PRO A 161 -13.37 -10.61 13.75
C PRO A 161 -13.63 -10.99 15.22
N GLY A 162 -12.70 -10.68 16.13
CA GLY A 162 -12.85 -10.94 17.57
C GLY A 162 -13.86 -10.03 18.28
N LEU A 163 -14.34 -8.98 17.61
CA LEU A 163 -15.34 -8.07 18.17
C LEU A 163 -16.77 -8.42 17.71
N PRO A 164 -17.81 -8.05 18.49
CA PRO A 164 -19.19 -8.13 18.06
C PRO A 164 -19.41 -7.37 16.74
N VAL A 165 -20.17 -7.96 15.81
CA VAL A 165 -20.42 -7.39 14.46
C VAL A 165 -20.86 -5.93 14.50
N THR A 166 -21.69 -5.58 15.48
CA THR A 166 -22.22 -4.22 15.69
C THR A 166 -21.15 -3.20 16.08
N GLU A 167 -20.00 -3.64 16.60
CA GLU A 167 -18.92 -2.77 17.07
C GLU A 167 -17.75 -2.69 16.09
N ARG A 168 -17.56 -3.68 15.21
CA ARG A 168 -16.39 -3.81 14.32
C ARG A 168 -16.10 -2.54 13.52
N ARG A 169 -17.12 -1.97 12.87
CA ARG A 169 -16.97 -0.77 12.02
C ARG A 169 -16.63 0.46 12.85
N ARG A 170 -17.29 0.63 14.01
CA ARG A 170 -16.99 1.73 14.93
C ARG A 170 -15.56 1.64 15.43
N ARG A 171 -15.12 0.43 15.84
CA ARG A 171 -13.75 0.23 16.33
C ARG A 171 -12.70 0.49 15.24
N ARG A 172 -12.95 0.07 14.00
CA ARG A 172 -12.06 0.38 12.87
C ARG A 172 -11.95 1.88 12.63
N ALA A 173 -13.07 2.60 12.68
CA ALA A 173 -13.09 4.06 12.55
C ALA A 173 -12.30 4.75 13.68
N GLU A 174 -12.47 4.33 14.94
CA GLU A 174 -11.69 4.85 16.08
C GLU A 174 -10.18 4.64 15.90
N VAL A 175 -9.76 3.46 15.40
CA VAL A 175 -8.35 3.18 15.11
C VAL A 175 -7.83 4.03 13.95
N CYS A 176 -8.66 4.29 12.94
CA CYS A 176 -8.32 5.16 11.83
C CYS A 176 -8.16 6.62 12.27
N ASP A 177 -9.02 7.12 13.17
CA ASP A 177 -8.91 8.49 13.72
C ASP A 177 -7.69 8.65 14.64
N ASP A 178 -7.31 7.61 15.41
CA ASP A 178 -6.03 7.59 16.15
C ASP A 178 -4.83 7.67 15.20
N LEU A 179 -4.87 6.95 14.08
CA LEU A 179 -3.83 7.04 13.05
C LEU A 179 -3.75 8.44 12.43
N VAL A 180 -4.88 9.07 12.11
CA VAL A 180 -4.90 10.46 11.61
C VAL A 180 -4.29 11.42 12.64
N SER A 181 -4.62 11.26 13.92
CA SER A 181 -4.05 12.10 14.99
C SER A 181 -2.51 11.96 15.06
N ARG A 182 -1.97 10.76 14.84
CA ARG A 182 -0.53 10.53 14.77
C ARG A 182 0.10 11.11 13.50
N LEU A 183 -0.60 11.08 12.36
CA LEU A 183 -0.16 11.76 11.15
C LEU A 183 -0.08 13.28 11.36
N GLN A 184 -1.06 13.89 12.04
CA GLN A 184 -1.01 15.33 12.37
C GLN A 184 0.20 15.69 13.24
N ALA A 185 0.62 14.81 14.14
CA ALA A 185 1.80 15.03 14.98
C ALA A 185 3.10 15.12 14.16
N LEU A 186 3.12 14.60 12.93
CA LEU A 186 4.27 14.72 12.02
C LEU A 186 4.55 16.17 11.59
N SER A 187 3.64 17.12 11.80
CA SER A 187 3.91 18.56 11.58
C SER A 187 5.11 19.06 12.40
N SER A 188 5.38 18.39 13.53
CA SER A 188 6.52 18.67 14.41
C SER A 188 7.69 17.68 14.25
N ALA A 189 7.54 16.66 13.40
CA ALA A 189 8.59 15.69 13.13
C ALA A 189 9.64 16.24 12.16
N THR A 190 10.73 15.50 12.00
CA THR A 190 11.68 15.69 10.91
C THR A 190 11.69 14.39 10.13
N PRO A 191 11.52 14.38 8.79
CA PRO A 191 10.94 15.47 8.04
C PRO A 191 9.48 15.74 8.46
N PRO A 192 8.99 16.98 8.33
CA PRO A 192 7.62 17.32 8.69
C PRO A 192 6.59 16.83 7.66
N LEU A 193 5.34 16.68 8.09
CA LEU A 193 4.15 16.59 7.25
C LEU A 193 3.03 17.39 7.94
N ASP A 194 2.50 18.41 7.27
CA ASP A 194 1.38 19.20 7.76
C ASP A 194 0.15 18.96 6.88
N LEU A 195 -0.78 18.15 7.37
CA LEU A 195 -2.02 17.81 6.66
C LEU A 195 -2.95 19.01 6.47
N ASP A 196 -2.85 20.03 7.33
CA ASP A 196 -3.80 21.14 7.35
C ASP A 196 -3.47 22.19 6.26
N THR A 197 -2.34 22.07 5.56
CA THR A 197 -1.95 23.01 4.49
C THR A 197 -2.71 22.81 3.17
N HIS A 198 -3.42 21.70 3.01
CA HIS A 198 -4.21 21.43 1.81
C HIS A 198 -5.64 21.01 2.19
N PRO A 199 -6.68 21.58 1.54
CA PRO A 199 -8.06 21.38 1.95
C PRO A 199 -8.50 19.91 1.93
N VAL A 200 -7.99 19.10 1.00
CA VAL A 200 -8.36 17.66 0.91
C VAL A 200 -7.79 16.85 2.08
N THR A 201 -6.52 17.07 2.46
CA THR A 201 -5.91 16.35 3.58
C THR A 201 -6.38 16.89 4.93
N ALA A 202 -6.74 18.18 5.01
CA ALA A 202 -7.36 18.78 6.21
C ALA A 202 -8.71 18.14 6.56
N LEU A 203 -9.42 17.52 5.60
CA LEU A 203 -10.65 16.76 5.90
C LEU A 203 -10.37 15.51 6.74
N LEU A 204 -9.14 14.97 6.70
CA LEU A 204 -8.77 13.84 7.56
C LEU A 204 -8.89 14.25 9.03
N SER A 205 -8.40 15.42 9.41
CA SER A 205 -8.47 15.91 10.78
C SER A 205 -9.82 16.51 11.16
N ALA A 206 -10.50 17.15 10.19
CA ALA A 206 -11.75 17.85 10.44
C ALA A 206 -12.97 16.92 10.58
N GLU A 207 -12.93 15.72 9.98
CA GLU A 207 -14.06 14.79 9.95
C GLU A 207 -13.71 13.45 10.58
N PRO A 208 -14.63 12.82 11.33
CA PRO A 208 -14.42 11.46 11.86
C PRO A 208 -14.42 10.43 10.74
N SER A 209 -13.74 9.31 10.97
CA SER A 209 -13.70 8.22 10.00
C SER A 209 -15.10 7.63 9.77
N PRO A 210 -15.54 7.48 8.50
CA PRO A 210 -16.86 6.99 8.18
C PRO A 210 -17.00 5.48 8.45
N LEU A 211 -18.23 5.06 8.79
CA LEU A 211 -18.56 3.66 9.05
C LEU A 211 -18.93 2.87 7.79
N LYS A 212 -19.33 3.56 6.71
CA LYS A 212 -19.67 2.94 5.43
C LYS A 212 -18.40 2.48 4.73
N GLU A 213 -18.37 1.23 4.28
CA GLU A 213 -17.17 0.61 3.71
C GLU A 213 -16.54 1.42 2.58
N SER A 214 -17.33 1.83 1.59
CA SER A 214 -16.84 2.59 0.43
C SER A 214 -16.25 3.95 0.83
N ALA A 215 -16.88 4.65 1.78
CA ALA A 215 -16.40 5.94 2.26
C ALA A 215 -15.15 5.78 3.15
N HIS A 216 -15.07 4.67 3.89
CA HIS A 216 -13.90 4.33 4.69
C HIS A 216 -12.71 4.04 3.79
N LYS A 217 -12.92 3.25 2.74
CA LYS A 217 -11.90 2.96 1.73
C LYS A 217 -11.41 4.23 1.03
N HIS A 218 -12.32 5.10 0.56
CA HIS A 218 -11.96 6.38 -0.04
C HIS A 218 -11.03 7.22 0.86
N ARG A 219 -11.36 7.29 2.16
CA ARG A 219 -10.53 7.98 3.17
C ARG A 219 -9.20 7.26 3.44
N GLU A 220 -9.22 5.93 3.54
CA GLU A 220 -8.05 5.08 3.71
C GLU A 220 -7.03 5.31 2.58
N ASP A 221 -7.50 5.33 1.33
CA ASP A 221 -6.62 5.48 0.16
C ASP A 221 -5.82 6.81 0.24
N LEU A 222 -6.45 7.90 0.73
CA LEU A 222 -5.75 9.18 0.94
C LEU A 222 -4.77 9.14 2.13
N ILE A 223 -5.13 8.44 3.21
CA ILE A 223 -4.26 8.27 4.39
C ILE A 223 -2.98 7.53 3.99
N ASP A 224 -3.10 6.45 3.23
CA ASP A 224 -1.95 5.65 2.80
C ASP A 224 -1.09 6.39 1.77
N ALA A 225 -1.71 7.17 0.88
CA ALA A 225 -0.98 8.08 0.02
C ALA A 225 -0.18 9.12 0.81
N ALA A 226 -0.74 9.69 1.89
CA ALA A 226 -0.01 10.61 2.77
C ALA A 226 1.16 9.92 3.49
N ILE A 227 0.96 8.68 3.97
CA ILE A 227 2.04 7.88 4.57
C ILE A 227 3.13 7.59 3.54
N CYS A 228 2.78 7.25 2.30
CA CYS A 228 3.74 7.07 1.21
C CYS A 228 4.51 8.37 0.92
N ALA A 229 3.85 9.51 0.83
CA ALA A 229 4.50 10.79 0.56
C ALA A 229 5.52 11.14 1.65
N TRP A 230 5.15 10.92 2.91
CA TRP A 230 6.08 11.07 4.04
C TRP A 230 7.20 10.04 4.01
N THR A 231 6.93 8.80 3.58
CA THR A 231 7.95 7.75 3.38
C THR A 231 8.99 8.18 2.34
N ALA A 232 8.58 8.79 1.23
CA ALA A 232 9.49 9.34 0.22
C ALA A 232 10.36 10.50 0.78
N SER A 233 9.75 11.41 1.54
CA SER A 233 10.48 12.50 2.22
C SER A 233 11.48 11.97 3.25
N ALA A 234 11.06 11.01 4.07
CA ALA A 234 11.88 10.35 5.07
C ALA A 234 13.06 9.60 4.43
N TRP A 235 12.81 8.89 3.32
CA TRP A 235 13.87 8.23 2.56
C TRP A 235 14.90 9.25 2.06
N SER A 236 14.45 10.36 1.47
CA SER A 236 15.34 11.41 0.99
C SER A 236 16.18 12.03 2.11
N ARG A 237 15.62 12.15 3.31
CA ARG A 237 16.28 12.75 4.47
C ARG A 237 17.34 11.84 5.12
N TRP A 238 17.07 10.54 5.23
CA TRP A 238 17.85 9.62 6.06
C TRP A 238 18.44 8.43 5.32
N GLY A 239 17.85 8.03 4.19
CA GLY A 239 18.24 6.82 3.46
C GLY A 239 18.36 5.61 4.39
N LEU A 240 19.44 4.83 4.20
CA LEU A 240 19.68 3.58 4.92
C LEU A 240 19.92 3.73 6.43
N GLU A 241 20.09 4.96 6.95
CA GLU A 241 20.13 5.21 8.40
C GLU A 241 18.82 4.80 9.06
N ARG A 242 17.68 5.10 8.43
CA ARG A 242 16.34 4.77 8.93
C ARG A 242 15.57 3.78 8.06
N PHE A 243 16.13 3.39 6.91
CA PHE A 243 15.53 2.41 6.02
C PHE A 243 16.40 1.16 5.86
N GLN A 244 15.76 0.10 5.39
CA GLN A 244 16.40 -1.09 4.86
C GLN A 244 15.80 -1.45 3.50
N VAL A 245 16.61 -2.09 2.66
CA VAL A 245 16.18 -2.65 1.39
C VAL A 245 15.79 -4.11 1.61
N LEU A 246 14.51 -4.43 1.42
CA LEU A 246 14.02 -5.80 1.47
C LEU A 246 14.09 -6.40 0.06
N GLY A 247 14.52 -7.66 -0.05
CA GLY A 247 14.70 -8.34 -1.33
C GLY A 247 16.01 -8.01 -2.05
N ALA A 248 16.99 -7.40 -1.37
CA ALA A 248 18.24 -6.93 -1.99
C ALA A 248 19.04 -8.03 -2.72
N SER A 249 18.87 -9.30 -2.33
CA SER A 249 19.53 -10.46 -2.95
C SER A 249 18.59 -11.26 -3.88
N ASP A 250 17.45 -10.70 -4.27
CA ASP A 250 16.57 -11.35 -5.25
C ASP A 250 17.19 -11.30 -6.66
N ALA A 251 16.66 -12.12 -7.58
CA ALA A 251 17.16 -12.17 -8.94
C ALA A 251 16.88 -10.83 -9.66
N PRO A 252 17.90 -10.18 -10.27
CA PRO A 252 17.69 -8.98 -11.05
C PRO A 252 17.00 -9.29 -12.38
N ASP A 253 16.36 -8.28 -12.96
CA ASP A 253 15.86 -8.35 -14.34
C ASP A 253 16.97 -8.24 -15.39
N ASP A 254 16.58 -8.23 -16.66
CA ASP A 254 17.48 -8.14 -17.82
C ASP A 254 18.29 -6.83 -17.86
N ARG A 255 17.83 -5.79 -17.15
CA ARG A 255 18.49 -4.48 -16.98
C ARG A 255 19.25 -4.36 -15.67
N GLY A 256 19.33 -5.44 -14.88
CA GLY A 256 20.09 -5.49 -13.63
C GLY A 256 19.35 -4.93 -12.41
N ARG A 257 18.04 -4.63 -12.51
CA ARG A 257 17.24 -4.04 -11.43
C ARG A 257 16.67 -5.13 -10.54
N VAL A 258 16.66 -4.92 -9.23
CA VAL A 258 16.22 -5.93 -8.26
C VAL A 258 14.80 -5.61 -7.77
N PRO A 259 13.88 -6.61 -7.66
CA PRO A 259 12.53 -6.40 -7.15
C PRO A 259 12.54 -6.21 -5.63
N THR A 260 12.76 -4.97 -5.21
CA THR A 260 12.95 -4.60 -3.80
C THR A 260 11.76 -3.82 -3.25
N LEU A 261 11.70 -3.75 -1.92
CA LEU A 261 10.78 -2.88 -1.16
C LEU A 261 11.63 -2.05 -0.19
N LEU A 262 11.46 -0.73 -0.21
CA LEU A 262 12.11 0.16 0.76
C LEU A 262 11.25 0.30 2.00
N ALA A 263 11.76 -0.20 3.12
CA ALA A 263 11.03 -0.25 4.38
C ALA A 263 11.74 0.59 5.45
N MET A 264 10.99 1.48 6.12
CA MET A 264 11.51 2.13 7.31
C MET A 264 11.73 1.08 8.41
N ALA A 265 12.82 1.21 9.17
CA ALA A 265 13.29 0.17 10.06
C ALA A 265 13.89 0.72 11.34
N ARG A 266 13.35 0.26 12.48
CA ARG A 266 14.01 0.31 13.79
C ARG A 266 15.15 -0.71 13.85
N PRO A 267 16.12 -0.55 14.76
CA PRO A 267 17.23 -1.50 14.91
C PRO A 267 16.77 -2.96 15.05
N GLU A 268 15.72 -3.23 15.84
CA GLU A 268 15.18 -4.56 16.09
C GLU A 268 14.39 -5.18 14.91
N GLN A 269 14.14 -4.41 13.85
CA GLN A 269 13.50 -4.87 12.61
C GLN A 269 14.51 -5.18 11.51
N ARG A 270 15.78 -4.84 11.71
CA ARG A 270 16.83 -5.17 10.75
C ARG A 270 17.21 -6.63 10.95
N ALA A 271 17.64 -7.29 9.87
CA ALA A 271 18.22 -8.63 10.00
C ALA A 271 19.36 -8.58 11.02
N ASP A 272 19.33 -9.46 12.00
CA ASP A 272 20.45 -9.65 12.92
C ASP A 272 21.66 -10.01 12.05
N PRO A 273 22.77 -9.25 12.09
CA PRO A 273 23.97 -9.70 11.42
C PRO A 273 24.32 -11.02 12.09
N HIS A 274 24.19 -12.15 11.39
CA HIS A 274 24.71 -13.41 11.89
C HIS A 274 26.24 -13.26 12.02
N ILE A 275 26.68 -12.77 13.18
CA ILE A 275 28.07 -12.66 13.58
C ILE A 275 28.37 -13.95 14.33
N PRO A 276 29.11 -14.90 13.74
CA PRO A 276 29.82 -15.88 14.57
C PRO A 276 30.71 -15.09 15.54
N VAL A 277 30.58 -15.39 16.83
CA VAL A 277 31.08 -14.65 18.01
C VAL A 277 32.62 -14.48 18.07
N SER A 278 33.39 -14.80 17.02
CA SER A 278 34.85 -14.68 17.00
C SER A 278 35.41 -13.37 16.43
N ALA A 279 34.58 -12.42 15.97
CA ALA A 279 35.08 -11.26 15.20
C ALA A 279 35.09 -9.89 15.93
N TYR A 280 34.88 -9.82 17.25
CA TYR A 280 35.09 -8.59 18.01
C TYR A 280 36.30 -8.69 18.96
N SER A 281 37.48 -8.74 18.34
CA SER A 281 38.69 -8.11 18.88
C SER A 281 39.08 -7.11 17.79
N THR A 282 39.04 -5.80 17.98
CA THR A 282 39.81 -5.00 18.95
C THR A 282 39.24 -3.59 18.95
N SER A 283 39.13 -2.97 20.14
CA SER A 283 39.28 -1.52 20.46
C SER A 283 38.87 -0.48 19.40
N VAL A 284 38.07 0.54 19.71
CA VAL A 284 38.46 1.68 20.55
C VAL A 284 37.20 2.51 20.88
N SER A 285 37.05 2.85 22.16
CA SER A 285 36.14 3.88 22.65
C SER A 285 36.55 5.28 22.17
N ARG A 286 35.59 6.12 21.79
CA ARG A 286 35.68 7.57 22.01
C ARG A 286 34.29 8.20 22.07
N GLN A 287 33.99 8.70 23.27
CA GLN A 287 32.92 9.64 23.58
C GLN A 287 33.28 11.03 23.06
N SER A 288 32.28 11.81 22.64
CA SER A 288 32.21 13.26 22.93
C SER A 288 30.82 13.82 22.62
N SER A 289 30.22 14.42 23.65
CA SER A 289 28.94 15.17 23.66
C SER A 289 29.04 16.56 22.98
N PRO A 290 27.91 17.24 22.68
CA PRO A 290 27.85 18.47 21.88
C PRO A 290 27.84 19.75 22.73
N PRO A 291 28.03 20.95 22.13
CA PRO A 291 27.65 22.20 22.76
C PRO A 291 26.32 22.78 22.23
N SER A 292 25.74 23.63 23.07
CA SER A 292 24.37 24.12 23.12
C SER A 292 24.17 25.54 22.58
N THR A 293 22.92 25.82 22.16
CA THR A 293 22.11 27.06 22.30
C THR A 293 22.56 28.41 21.71
N GLY A 294 21.63 29.04 20.99
CA GLY A 294 21.60 30.50 20.75
C GLY A 294 20.30 30.98 20.10
N CYS A 295 19.34 31.43 20.91
CA CYS A 295 18.13 32.18 20.56
C CYS A 295 18.48 33.59 20.03
N ILE A 296 17.66 34.20 19.15
CA ILE A 296 17.31 35.64 19.14
C ILE A 296 16.10 35.91 18.21
N THR A 297 15.37 36.95 18.60
CA THR A 297 13.99 37.38 18.36
C THR A 297 13.75 38.32 17.16
N LYS A 298 12.50 38.33 16.63
CA LYS A 298 11.81 39.41 15.84
C LYS A 298 11.60 40.70 16.70
N PRO A 299 11.08 41.89 16.26
CA PRO A 299 10.07 42.22 15.19
C PRO A 299 10.30 43.64 14.52
N PRO A 300 9.34 44.48 14.01
CA PRO A 300 7.88 44.34 13.76
C PRO A 300 7.28 44.95 12.43
N THR A 301 6.03 44.53 12.15
CA THR A 301 4.81 45.22 11.58
C THR A 301 4.82 46.14 10.35
N THR A 302 3.83 45.96 9.45
CA THR A 302 2.72 46.94 9.21
C THR A 302 1.52 46.30 8.47
N ASP A 303 0.32 46.76 8.86
CA ASP A 303 -1.04 46.56 8.32
C ASP A 303 -1.22 46.88 6.82
N HIS A 304 -2.20 46.22 6.19
CA HIS A 304 -3.27 46.91 5.45
C HIS A 304 -4.48 45.99 5.22
N ASP A 305 -5.63 46.65 5.14
CA ASP A 305 -6.98 46.20 5.41
C ASP A 305 -7.84 46.14 4.12
N LEU A 306 -8.92 45.34 4.15
CA LEU A 306 -10.15 45.34 3.32
C LEU A 306 -10.10 44.92 1.82
N ASP A 307 -10.95 43.95 1.43
CA ASP A 307 -12.24 44.26 0.77
C ASP A 307 -13.15 43.02 0.62
N GLU A 308 -14.46 43.26 0.66
CA GLU A 308 -15.58 42.32 0.58
C GLU A 308 -15.87 41.81 -0.84
N GLY A 309 -16.43 40.59 -0.94
CA GLY A 309 -16.89 40.03 -2.22
C GLY A 309 -17.92 38.92 -2.06
N HIS A 310 -19.19 39.31 -1.87
CA HIS A 310 -20.38 38.47 -1.99
C HIS A 310 -20.49 37.79 -3.36
N MET A 311 -20.80 36.47 -3.44
CA MET A 311 -21.81 35.93 -4.38
C MET A 311 -22.19 34.45 -4.16
N LYS A 312 -23.42 34.27 -3.67
CA LYS A 312 -24.51 33.35 -4.07
C LYS A 312 -24.25 31.86 -4.40
N LYS A 313 -24.91 31.04 -3.57
CA LYS A 313 -25.45 29.68 -3.79
C LYS A 313 -26.13 29.47 -5.15
N LYS A 314 -25.99 28.26 -5.73
CA LYS A 314 -27.07 27.53 -6.40
C LYS A 314 -26.92 26.02 -6.24
N ALA A 315 -28.04 25.40 -5.87
CA ALA A 315 -28.29 23.97 -5.79
C ALA A 315 -28.70 23.40 -7.15
N TYR A 316 -28.54 22.08 -7.35
CA TYR A 316 -29.43 21.28 -8.19
C TYR A 316 -29.65 19.89 -7.55
N ALA A 317 -30.90 19.46 -7.66
CA ALA A 317 -31.52 18.31 -7.01
C ALA A 317 -31.44 17.03 -7.86
N GLN A 318 -31.78 15.93 -7.18
CA GLN A 318 -32.13 14.58 -7.67
C GLN A 318 -33.07 14.56 -8.89
N ASP A 319 -33.02 13.45 -9.65
CA ASP A 319 -34.22 12.71 -10.06
C ASP A 319 -33.88 11.25 -10.47
N ASP A 320 -34.54 10.34 -9.74
CA ASP A 320 -35.28 9.11 -10.11
C ASP A 320 -34.82 8.11 -11.19
N ALA A 321 -34.81 6.84 -10.73
CA ALA A 321 -34.84 5.61 -11.51
C ALA A 321 -36.28 5.17 -11.85
N PRO A 322 -36.45 4.19 -12.76
CA PRO A 322 -37.51 3.20 -12.56
C PRO A 322 -37.06 1.73 -12.75
N GLU A 323 -37.80 0.89 -12.04
CA GLU A 323 -37.74 -0.57 -11.90
C GLU A 323 -38.09 -1.35 -13.18
N GLY A 324 -37.65 -2.61 -13.28
CA GLY A 324 -38.20 -3.57 -14.23
C GLY A 324 -37.56 -4.97 -14.26
N SER A 325 -38.19 -5.92 -13.56
CA SER A 325 -38.33 -7.37 -13.86
C SER A 325 -37.08 -8.27 -14.03
N ASN A 326 -36.87 -9.17 -13.05
CA ASN A 326 -35.92 -10.29 -13.11
C ASN A 326 -36.51 -11.50 -13.86
N THR A 327 -35.85 -11.90 -14.96
CA THR A 327 -35.99 -13.22 -15.60
C THR A 327 -34.60 -13.82 -15.80
N ILE A 328 -34.41 -15.08 -15.39
CA ILE A 328 -33.15 -15.82 -15.55
C ILE A 328 -33.22 -16.65 -16.84
N GLU A 329 -32.33 -16.41 -17.80
CA GLU A 329 -32.09 -17.30 -18.94
C GLU A 329 -30.68 -17.89 -18.90
N PHE A 330 -30.58 -19.21 -19.08
CA PHE A 330 -29.33 -19.93 -19.30
C PHE A 330 -29.07 -20.04 -20.81
N VAL A 331 -27.94 -19.53 -21.29
CA VAL A 331 -27.43 -19.79 -22.65
C VAL A 331 -26.34 -20.87 -22.57
N PRO A 332 -26.49 -22.04 -23.21
CA PRO A 332 -25.42 -23.02 -23.30
C PRO A 332 -24.39 -22.54 -24.35
N GLY A 333 -23.18 -22.23 -23.90
CA GLY A 333 -22.04 -21.97 -24.79
C GLY A 333 -21.62 -23.23 -25.54
N GLY A 334 -21.59 -23.13 -26.87
CA GLY A 334 -21.45 -24.24 -27.81
C GLY A 334 -20.14 -25.02 -27.74
N ALA A 335 -20.26 -26.32 -27.98
CA ALA A 335 -19.16 -27.21 -28.30
C ALA A 335 -18.56 -26.86 -29.67
N ALA A 336 -17.24 -26.70 -29.71
CA ALA A 336 -16.48 -26.67 -30.96
C ALA A 336 -15.58 -27.93 -31.03
N ASN A 337 -16.01 -28.83 -31.92
CA ASN A 337 -15.25 -29.79 -32.72
C ASN A 337 -14.05 -30.50 -32.10
N ALA A 338 -14.31 -31.75 -31.71
CA ALA A 338 -13.32 -32.81 -31.67
C ALA A 338 -13.00 -33.25 -33.11
N ASP A 339 -11.79 -32.97 -33.59
CA ASP A 339 -11.07 -33.81 -34.56
C ASP A 339 -9.62 -33.32 -34.68
N ALA A 340 -8.79 -33.74 -33.72
CA ALA A 340 -7.34 -33.77 -33.88
C ALA A 340 -6.78 -34.90 -33.01
N SER A 341 -6.26 -35.94 -33.65
CA SER A 341 -5.51 -37.01 -32.97
C SER A 341 -4.32 -36.42 -32.21
N PRO A 342 -4.19 -36.62 -30.89
CA PRO A 342 -3.04 -36.11 -30.16
C PRO A 342 -1.82 -36.99 -30.45
N ALA A 343 -0.74 -36.37 -30.92
CA ALA A 343 0.59 -36.94 -30.83
C ALA A 343 0.91 -37.24 -29.36
N ALA A 344 1.42 -38.43 -29.07
CA ALA A 344 1.69 -38.92 -27.74
C ALA A 344 2.66 -37.98 -27.00
N SER A 345 2.14 -37.21 -26.05
CA SER A 345 2.92 -36.47 -25.06
C SER A 345 3.51 -37.47 -24.07
N THR A 346 4.84 -37.49 -23.94
CA THR A 346 5.57 -38.29 -22.95
C THR A 346 5.61 -37.64 -21.56
N ARG A 347 4.77 -36.63 -21.30
CA ARG A 347 4.69 -35.98 -19.99
C ARG A 347 3.85 -36.85 -19.05
N ALA A 348 4.44 -37.25 -17.93
CA ALA A 348 3.73 -37.95 -16.87
C ALA A 348 2.46 -37.19 -16.46
N PRO A 349 1.34 -37.87 -16.14
CA PRO A 349 0.12 -37.21 -15.70
C PRO A 349 0.41 -36.37 -14.46
N SER A 350 -0.08 -35.13 -14.44
CA SER A 350 0.01 -34.26 -13.27
C SER A 350 -0.60 -34.98 -12.06
N PRO A 351 0.00 -34.86 -10.86
CA PRO A 351 -0.59 -35.42 -9.66
C PRO A 351 -2.01 -34.86 -9.44
N ALA A 352 -2.89 -35.67 -8.87
CA ALA A 352 -4.23 -35.22 -8.50
C ALA A 352 -4.12 -34.02 -7.55
N PRO A 353 -5.00 -33.01 -7.71
CA PRO A 353 -4.92 -31.80 -6.88
C PRO A 353 -5.08 -32.17 -5.41
N THR A 354 -4.22 -31.59 -4.59
CA THR A 354 -4.26 -31.72 -3.14
C THR A 354 -5.56 -31.14 -2.59
N THR A 355 -5.96 -31.56 -1.38
CA THR A 355 -7.14 -31.00 -0.70
C THR A 355 -7.08 -29.47 -0.58
N VAL A 356 -5.88 -28.90 -0.39
CA VAL A 356 -5.66 -27.45 -0.35
C VAL A 356 -5.84 -26.80 -1.72
N GLU A 357 -5.40 -27.42 -2.82
CA GLU A 357 -5.64 -26.90 -4.17
C GLU A 357 -7.13 -26.96 -4.54
N LEU A 358 -7.85 -27.99 -4.12
CA LEU A 358 -9.30 -28.09 -4.27
C LEU A 358 -10.04 -27.03 -3.44
N LEU A 359 -9.58 -26.74 -2.22
CA LEU A 359 -10.16 -25.69 -1.37
C LEU A 359 -9.84 -24.28 -1.87
N ARG A 360 -8.64 -24.05 -2.44
CA ARG A 360 -8.29 -22.79 -3.12
C ARG A 360 -9.15 -22.56 -4.35
N SER A 361 -9.36 -23.61 -5.14
CA SER A 361 -10.29 -23.57 -6.28
C SER A 361 -11.73 -23.30 -5.85
N ALA A 362 -12.20 -23.93 -4.77
CA ALA A 362 -13.53 -23.68 -4.22
C ALA A 362 -13.69 -22.25 -3.65
N THR A 363 -12.66 -21.73 -2.98
CA THR A 363 -12.62 -20.34 -2.47
C THR A 363 -12.64 -19.34 -3.61
N TRP A 364 -11.85 -19.59 -4.66
CA TRP A 364 -11.87 -18.81 -5.89
C TRP A 364 -13.25 -18.83 -6.55
N HIS A 365 -13.87 -20.01 -6.69
CA HIS A 365 -15.21 -20.13 -7.26
C HIS A 365 -16.28 -19.41 -6.42
N LEU A 366 -16.11 -19.30 -5.09
CA LEU A 366 -17.03 -18.57 -4.22
C LEU A 366 -16.81 -17.06 -4.22
N GLU A 367 -15.55 -16.59 -4.32
CA GLU A 367 -15.23 -15.17 -4.56
C GLU A 367 -15.76 -14.66 -5.91
N HIS A 368 -15.90 -15.56 -6.88
CA HIS A 368 -16.34 -15.25 -8.24
C HIS A 368 -17.77 -15.74 -8.55
N ALA A 369 -18.45 -16.40 -7.61
CA ALA A 369 -19.85 -16.76 -7.73
C ALA A 369 -20.71 -15.50 -7.56
N ARG A 370 -21.36 -15.07 -8.65
CA ARG A 370 -22.43 -14.07 -8.56
C ARG A 370 -23.62 -14.66 -7.81
N VAL A 371 -23.86 -14.20 -6.59
CA VAL A 371 -25.21 -14.24 -6.02
C VAL A 371 -25.97 -13.06 -6.61
N VAL A 372 -27.00 -13.33 -7.42
CA VAL A 372 -28.00 -12.33 -7.78
C VAL A 372 -28.93 -12.20 -6.58
N GLY A 373 -28.49 -11.44 -5.58
CA GLY A 373 -29.16 -11.23 -4.30
C GLY A 373 -28.58 -9.99 -3.62
N HIS A 374 -29.40 -9.31 -2.82
CA HIS A 374 -29.16 -7.96 -2.30
C HIS A 374 -27.75 -7.78 -1.70
N PRO A 375 -27.07 -6.64 -1.89
CA PRO A 375 -25.70 -6.35 -1.41
C PRO A 375 -25.51 -6.38 0.13
N ASP A 376 -26.50 -6.82 0.89
CA ASP A 376 -26.51 -6.92 2.34
C ASP A 376 -26.85 -8.35 2.83
N ASP A 377 -26.58 -9.38 2.03
CA ASP A 377 -26.79 -10.77 2.45
C ASP A 377 -25.74 -11.19 3.50
N VAL A 378 -26.09 -10.95 4.76
CA VAL A 378 -25.27 -11.22 5.94
C VAL A 378 -24.90 -12.71 6.04
N GLU A 379 -25.73 -13.62 5.55
CA GLU A 379 -25.45 -15.06 5.58
C GLU A 379 -24.40 -15.45 4.52
N PHE A 380 -24.44 -14.84 3.34
CA PHE A 380 -23.42 -15.04 2.30
C PHE A 380 -22.04 -14.55 2.78
N GLU A 381 -21.99 -13.38 3.42
CA GLU A 381 -20.73 -12.83 3.91
C GLU A 381 -20.17 -13.56 5.14
N ALA A 382 -21.06 -14.11 5.99
CA ALA A 382 -20.67 -15.01 7.06
C ALA A 382 -20.09 -16.32 6.51
N ALA A 383 -20.71 -16.91 5.49
CA ALA A 383 -20.20 -18.11 4.82
C ALA A 383 -18.85 -17.87 4.13
N ARG A 384 -18.67 -16.72 3.47
CA ARG A 384 -17.39 -16.32 2.86
C ARG A 384 -16.29 -16.15 3.90
N SER A 385 -16.58 -15.49 5.02
CA SER A 385 -15.61 -15.30 6.11
C SER A 385 -15.23 -16.61 6.78
N ALA A 386 -16.20 -17.49 7.06
CA ALA A 386 -15.94 -18.81 7.67
C ALA A 386 -15.08 -19.72 6.78
N LEU A 387 -15.22 -19.62 5.46
CA LEU A 387 -14.40 -20.38 4.53
C LEU A 387 -12.96 -19.85 4.45
N ALA A 388 -12.78 -18.52 4.47
CA ALA A 388 -11.46 -17.90 4.53
C ALA A 388 -10.69 -18.27 5.81
N GLU A 389 -11.41 -18.38 6.94
CA GLU A 389 -10.84 -18.88 8.20
C GLU A 389 -10.48 -20.37 8.13
N ALA A 390 -11.33 -21.21 7.54
CA ALA A 390 -11.03 -22.64 7.37
C ALA A 390 -9.78 -22.88 6.50
N VAL A 391 -9.55 -22.04 5.48
CA VAL A 391 -8.32 -22.09 4.66
C VAL A 391 -7.10 -21.67 5.47
N PHE A 392 -7.22 -20.60 6.28
CA PHE A 392 -6.15 -20.13 7.16
C PHE A 392 -5.74 -21.18 8.22
N ASP A 393 -6.71 -21.86 8.82
CA ASP A 393 -6.48 -22.92 9.81
C ASP A 393 -5.82 -24.16 9.18
N LEU A 394 -6.23 -24.53 7.96
CA LEU A 394 -5.61 -25.65 7.22
C LEU A 394 -4.18 -25.34 6.78
N GLU A 395 -3.86 -24.09 6.44
CA GLU A 395 -2.49 -23.67 6.14
C GLU A 395 -1.61 -23.67 7.40
N HIS A 396 -2.17 -23.35 8.57
CA HIS A 396 -1.48 -23.50 9.85
C HIS A 396 -1.11 -24.96 10.16
N VAL A 397 -1.99 -25.91 9.84
CA VAL A 397 -1.72 -27.35 10.07
C VAL A 397 -0.71 -27.90 9.05
N GLN A 398 -0.74 -27.45 7.80
CA GLN A 398 0.16 -27.98 6.75
C GLN A 398 1.59 -27.40 6.80
N TYR A 399 1.75 -26.17 7.30
CA TYR A 399 3.07 -25.51 7.39
C TYR A 399 3.58 -25.30 8.83
N GLY A 400 2.79 -25.67 9.85
CA GLY A 400 3.08 -25.41 11.27
C GLY A 400 3.81 -26.51 12.06
N GLU A 401 4.11 -27.67 11.48
CA GLU A 401 4.75 -28.79 12.22
C GLU A 401 6.09 -29.31 11.66
N THR A 402 6.84 -28.54 10.87
CA THR A 402 8.18 -28.96 10.39
C THR A 402 9.37 -28.18 10.95
N THR A 403 9.25 -27.56 12.13
CA THR A 403 10.42 -26.98 12.85
C THR A 403 10.47 -27.25 14.35
N ARG A 404 9.99 -28.42 14.81
CA ARG A 404 10.46 -29.02 16.07
C ARG A 404 10.84 -30.49 15.85
N GLY A 405 12.14 -30.71 15.67
CA GLY A 405 12.79 -32.00 15.49
C GLY A 405 14.19 -31.80 14.96
#